data_AF-A0A8S3RNB6-F1
#
_entry.id   AF-A0A8S3RNB6-F1
#
_cell.length_a   1.000
_cell.length_b   1.000
_cell.length_c   1.000
_cell.angle_alpha   90.00
_cell.angle_beta   90.00
_cell.angle_gamma   90.00
#
_symmetry.space_group_name_H-M   'P 1'
#
loop_
_entity.id
_entity.type
_entity.pdbx_description
1 polymer ?
#
loop_
_entity_poly.entity_id
_entity_poly.type
_entity_poly.pdbx_seq_one_letter_code
_entity_poly.pdbx_strand_id
1 'polypeptide(L)'
;MKVFAYPLTERVIDLENLKRIIGSQAVYKVTQVMEDMEDLLHLTSKYIIGEADRTKEVFIFREGSMVCWNVPELERRAILTFLHRHIDEPYSFDQINKEEEWMEYSSSKNFSCLQGDVLFIQDLDHIDVTETINPHKYAFSNALAQTATKNDETH
;
A
#
# COMPACT_ATOMS: atom_id res chain seq x y z
N MET A 1 3.24 12.47 8.26
CA MET A 1 3.67 11.39 7.34
C MET A 1 2.78 11.45 6.10
N LYS A 2 3.07 10.70 5.04
CA LYS A 2 2.25 10.71 3.81
C LYS A 2 1.84 9.30 3.41
N VAL A 3 0.62 9.19 2.90
CA VAL A 3 0.11 8.01 2.19
C VAL A 3 0.00 8.35 0.71
N PHE A 4 0.41 7.43 -0.16
CA PHE A 4 0.34 7.57 -1.61
C PHE A 4 -0.45 6.41 -2.19
N ALA A 5 -1.28 6.67 -3.20
CA ALA A 5 -2.00 5.67 -3.96
C ALA A 5 -1.61 5.76 -5.44
N TYR A 6 -1.47 4.60 -6.07
CA TYR A 6 -1.04 4.45 -7.46
C TYR A 6 -1.99 3.52 -8.20
N PRO A 7 -2.53 3.94 -9.35
CA PRO A 7 -3.03 3.00 -10.33
C PRO A 7 -1.85 2.29 -10.99
N LEU A 8 -1.93 0.97 -11.17
CA LEU A 8 -0.88 0.14 -11.76
C LEU A 8 -1.30 -0.47 -13.09
N THR A 9 -2.54 -0.93 -13.21
CA THR A 9 -3.11 -1.55 -14.42
C THR A 9 -4.65 -1.61 -14.31
N GLU A 10 -5.34 -1.75 -15.44
CA GLU A 10 -6.77 -2.13 -15.49
C GLU A 10 -6.98 -3.64 -15.30
N ARG A 11 -5.91 -4.44 -15.33
CA ARG A 11 -5.97 -5.90 -15.22
C ARG A 11 -5.92 -6.38 -13.77
N VAL A 12 -6.43 -7.58 -13.57
CA VAL A 12 -6.32 -8.29 -12.29
C VAL A 12 -4.86 -8.69 -12.04
N ILE A 13 -4.30 -8.29 -10.90
CA ILE A 13 -2.96 -8.69 -10.49
C ILE A 13 -2.99 -10.11 -9.90
N ASP A 14 -2.10 -10.99 -10.37
CA ASP A 14 -1.85 -12.28 -9.76
C ASP A 14 -1.01 -12.12 -8.48
N LEU A 15 -1.72 -11.90 -7.36
CA LEU A 15 -1.11 -11.69 -6.05
C LEU A 15 -0.38 -12.93 -5.53
N GLU A 16 -0.78 -14.14 -5.91
CA GLU A 16 -0.12 -15.40 -5.51
C GLU A 16 1.26 -15.53 -6.17
N ASN A 17 1.33 -15.27 -7.47
CA ASN A 17 2.59 -15.22 -8.19
C ASN A 17 3.49 -14.10 -7.64
N LEU A 18 2.91 -12.93 -7.37
CA LEU A 18 3.65 -11.78 -6.83
C LEU A 18 4.20 -12.08 -5.44
N LYS A 19 3.41 -12.69 -4.55
CA LYS A 19 3.81 -13.15 -3.21
C LYS A 19 5.02 -14.09 -3.29
N ARG A 20 5.00 -15.05 -4.21
CA ARG A 20 6.11 -15.99 -4.45
C ARG A 20 7.39 -15.27 -4.89
N ILE A 21 7.27 -14.31 -5.82
CA ILE A 21 8.43 -13.55 -6.32
C ILE A 21 8.99 -12.62 -5.24
N ILE A 22 8.13 -11.89 -4.52
CA ILE A 22 8.54 -10.98 -3.43
C ILE A 22 9.18 -11.77 -2.29
N GLY A 23 8.63 -12.92 -1.90
CA GLY A 23 9.19 -13.79 -0.86
C GLY A 23 10.60 -14.28 -1.19
N SER A 24 10.98 -14.34 -2.47
CA SER A 24 12.34 -14.66 -2.90
C SER A 24 13.33 -13.50 -2.79
N GLN A 25 12.85 -12.26 -2.61
CA GLN A 25 13.66 -11.07 -2.45
C GLN A 25 13.84 -10.69 -0.98
N ALA A 26 15.00 -10.12 -0.62
CA ALA A 26 15.42 -9.97 0.77
C ALA A 26 14.95 -8.68 1.47
N VAL A 27 14.15 -7.81 0.82
CA VAL A 27 13.93 -6.42 1.30
C VAL A 27 12.59 -6.23 2.04
N TYR A 28 11.51 -6.86 1.58
CA TYR A 28 10.17 -6.74 2.19
C TYR A 28 9.69 -8.10 2.71
N LYS A 29 8.95 -8.09 3.83
CA LYS A 29 8.23 -9.28 4.33
C LYS A 29 6.78 -9.17 3.86
N VAL A 30 6.28 -10.23 3.22
CA VAL A 30 4.84 -10.40 3.02
C VAL A 30 4.21 -10.71 4.36
N THR A 31 3.28 -9.88 4.80
CA THR A 31 2.46 -10.09 5.99
C THR A 31 1.10 -10.59 5.53
N GLN A 32 0.75 -11.84 5.88
CA GLN A 32 -0.57 -12.37 5.55
C GLN A 32 -1.60 -11.75 6.50
N VAL A 33 -2.59 -11.10 5.90
CA VAL A 33 -3.62 -10.31 6.56
C VAL A 33 -4.58 -11.19 7.35
N MET A 34 -5.14 -12.16 6.65
CA MET A 34 -6.14 -13.15 7.05
C MET A 34 -6.10 -14.26 5.98
N GLU A 35 -6.43 -15.51 6.32
CA GLU A 35 -6.51 -16.60 5.32
C GLU A 35 -7.51 -16.31 4.19
N ASP A 36 -8.48 -15.41 4.42
CA ASP A 36 -9.59 -15.14 3.50
C ASP A 36 -9.46 -13.84 2.66
N MET A 37 -8.36 -13.09 2.78
CA MET A 37 -8.13 -11.89 1.96
C MET A 37 -7.25 -12.20 0.76
N GLU A 38 -7.83 -12.86 -0.24
CA GLU A 38 -7.16 -13.19 -1.51
C GLU A 38 -6.94 -11.97 -2.41
N ASP A 39 -7.68 -10.88 -2.18
CA ASP A 39 -7.66 -9.68 -3.02
C ASP A 39 -6.66 -8.61 -2.54
N LEU A 40 -5.90 -8.89 -1.48
CA LEU A 40 -4.92 -7.96 -0.92
C LEU A 40 -3.59 -8.65 -0.57
N LEU A 41 -2.49 -8.04 -1.02
CA LEU A 41 -1.15 -8.34 -0.57
C LEU A 41 -0.60 -7.19 0.28
N HIS A 42 -0.27 -7.47 1.54
CA HIS A 42 0.33 -6.49 2.46
C HIS A 42 1.81 -6.78 2.67
N LEU A 43 2.61 -5.72 2.61
CA LEU A 43 4.05 -5.76 2.75
C LEU A 43 4.50 -4.80 3.85
N THR A 44 5.45 -5.28 4.66
CA THR A 44 6.11 -4.50 5.71
C THR A 44 7.62 -4.61 5.58
N SER A 45 8.36 -3.66 6.16
CA SER A 45 9.83 -3.69 6.14
C SER A 45 10.34 -4.96 6.85
N LYS A 46 11.23 -5.70 6.18
CA LYS A 46 11.87 -6.87 6.80
C LYS A 46 12.85 -6.47 7.91
N TYR A 47 13.49 -5.31 7.76
CA TYR A 47 14.47 -4.79 8.71
C TYR A 47 13.92 -3.52 9.36
N ILE A 48 13.69 -3.60 10.66
CA ILE A 48 13.24 -2.46 11.47
C ILE A 48 14.46 -1.91 12.20
N ILE A 49 15.03 -0.82 11.68
CA ILE A 49 16.23 -0.19 12.26
C ILE A 49 15.82 0.99 13.16
N GLY A 50 14.63 1.58 12.95
CA GLY A 50 14.04 2.59 13.82
C GLY A 50 12.52 2.69 13.73
N GLU A 51 11.91 3.63 14.47
CA GLU A 51 10.45 3.87 14.46
C GLU A 51 9.92 4.25 13.07
N ALA A 52 10.73 4.96 12.27
CA ALA A 52 10.38 5.30 10.89
C ALA A 52 10.19 4.06 10.00
N ASP A 53 10.91 2.96 10.25
CA ASP A 53 10.74 1.71 9.49
C ASP A 53 9.52 0.90 9.96
N ARG A 54 9.09 1.07 11.22
CA ARG A 54 7.90 0.41 11.78
C ARG A 54 6.60 0.92 11.17
N THR A 55 6.63 2.11 10.59
CA THR A 55 5.45 2.78 10.02
C THR A 55 5.32 2.60 8.52
N LYS A 56 6.30 1.96 7.87
CA LYS A 56 6.29 1.66 6.43
C LYS A 56 5.38 0.47 6.14
N GLU A 57 4.32 0.72 5.39
CA GLU A 57 3.41 -0.32 4.94
C GLU A 57 3.05 -0.14 3.47
N VAL A 58 2.89 -1.25 2.75
CA VAL A 58 2.44 -1.24 1.37
C VAL A 58 1.28 -2.22 1.23
N PHE A 59 0.21 -1.76 0.59
CA PHE A 59 -0.97 -2.54 0.23
C PHE A 59 -1.01 -2.64 -1.29
N ILE A 60 -1.08 -3.85 -1.83
CA ILE A 60 -1.24 -4.11 -3.26
C ILE A 60 -2.55 -4.84 -3.45
N PHE A 61 -3.45 -4.21 -4.18
CA PHE A 61 -4.80 -4.67 -4.41
C PHE A 61 -4.87 -5.45 -5.72
N ARG A 62 -5.64 -6.53 -5.71
CA ARG A 62 -5.84 -7.39 -6.88
C ARG A 62 -6.44 -6.62 -8.06
N GLU A 63 -7.19 -5.56 -7.78
CA GLU A 63 -7.84 -4.68 -8.73
C GLU A 63 -6.87 -3.76 -9.50
N GLY A 64 -5.55 -3.89 -9.30
CA GLY A 64 -4.58 -3.15 -10.11
C GLY A 64 -4.09 -1.85 -9.48
N SER A 65 -4.13 -1.72 -8.15
CA SER A 65 -3.64 -0.52 -7.46
C SER A 65 -2.72 -0.83 -6.28
N MET A 66 -1.96 0.18 -5.86
CA MET A 66 -1.06 0.08 -4.71
C MET A 66 -1.14 1.32 -3.83
N VAL A 67 -1.16 1.11 -2.52
CA VAL A 67 -1.15 2.18 -1.50
C VAL A 67 0.08 2.04 -0.60
N CYS A 68 0.86 3.10 -0.47
CA CYS A 68 2.10 3.15 0.31
C CYS A 68 1.97 4.13 1.48
N TRP A 69 2.16 3.66 2.71
CA TRP A 69 2.16 4.45 3.93
C TRP A 69 3.58 4.70 4.41
N ASN A 70 3.95 5.98 4.52
CA ASN A 70 5.26 6.46 4.97
C ASN A 70 6.46 5.84 4.24
N VAL A 71 6.26 5.38 3.01
CA VAL A 71 7.34 4.83 2.19
C VAL A 71 8.05 5.96 1.44
N PRO A 72 9.38 6.12 1.59
CA PRO A 72 10.15 7.13 0.87
C PRO A 72 10.01 6.98 -0.65
N GLU A 73 10.12 8.09 -1.39
CA GLU A 73 9.99 8.08 -2.85
C GLU A 73 10.94 7.10 -3.54
N LEU A 74 12.21 7.05 -3.11
CA LEU A 74 13.20 6.11 -3.66
C LEU A 74 12.74 4.65 -3.53
N GLU A 75 12.17 4.30 -2.37
CA GLU A 75 11.63 2.96 -2.12
C GLU A 75 10.36 2.71 -2.94
N ARG A 76 9.44 3.68 -3.01
CA ARG A 76 8.22 3.60 -3.85
C ARG A 76 8.57 3.37 -5.32
N ARG A 77 9.54 4.11 -5.88
CA ARG A 77 9.97 3.95 -7.28
C ARG A 77 10.60 2.59 -7.54
N ALA A 78 11.36 2.06 -6.57
CA ALA A 78 11.91 0.71 -6.66
C ALA A 78 10.80 -0.36 -6.67
N ILE A 79 9.77 -0.21 -5.82
CA ILE A 79 8.61 -1.10 -5.80
C ILE A 79 7.84 -1.00 -7.12
N LEU A 80 7.50 0.21 -7.59
CA LEU A 80 6.81 0.42 -8.87
C LEU A 80 7.57 -0.22 -10.04
N THR A 81 8.89 -0.04 -10.10
CA THR A 81 9.75 -0.65 -11.14
C THR A 81 9.74 -2.17 -11.06
N PHE A 82 9.71 -2.73 -9.86
CA PHE A 82 9.57 -4.16 -9.67
C PHE A 82 8.20 -4.65 -10.15
N LEU A 83 7.11 -4.04 -9.69
CA LEU A 83 5.74 -4.40 -10.05
C LEU A 83 5.48 -4.31 -11.56
N HIS A 84 5.96 -3.26 -12.22
CA HIS A 84 5.84 -3.07 -13.67
C HIS A 84 6.47 -4.21 -14.50
N ARG A 85 7.39 -5.01 -13.95
CA ARG A 85 7.98 -6.17 -14.66
C ARG A 85 7.22 -7.47 -14.41
N HIS A 86 6.29 -7.49 -13.47
CA HIS A 86 5.64 -8.70 -12.97
C HIS A 86 4.11 -8.65 -13.08
N ILE A 87 3.54 -7.49 -13.40
CA ILE A 87 2.11 -7.27 -13.66
C ILE A 87 1.88 -7.28 -15.18
N ASP A 88 0.71 -7.78 -15.59
CA ASP A 88 0.29 -7.79 -16.98
C ASP A 88 -0.25 -6.41 -17.40
N GLU A 89 0.08 -5.99 -18.63
CA GLU A 89 -0.32 -4.69 -19.18
C GLU A 89 -0.27 -3.52 -18.17
N PRO A 90 0.89 -3.21 -17.55
CA PRO A 90 0.99 -2.11 -16.61
C PRO A 90 0.86 -0.77 -17.33
N TYR A 91 0.27 0.22 -16.66
CA TYR A 91 0.32 1.60 -17.12
C TYR A 91 1.76 2.08 -17.27
N SER A 92 1.97 3.01 -18.20
CA SER A 92 3.27 3.67 -18.33
C SER A 92 3.59 4.47 -17.06
N PHE A 93 4.88 4.62 -16.74
CA PHE A 93 5.28 5.44 -15.59
C PHE A 93 4.74 6.88 -15.65
N ASP A 94 4.51 7.42 -16.85
CA ASP A 94 3.94 8.75 -17.02
C ASP A 94 2.46 8.80 -16.60
N GLN A 95 1.67 7.78 -16.94
CA GLN A 95 0.29 7.62 -16.46
C GLN A 95 0.26 7.46 -14.94
N ILE A 96 1.09 6.55 -14.41
CA ILE A 96 1.19 6.30 -12.96
C ILE A 96 1.52 7.59 -12.19
N ASN A 97 2.45 8.41 -12.68
CA ASN A 97 2.83 9.68 -12.02
C ASN A 97 1.75 10.76 -12.18
N LYS A 98 0.98 10.72 -13.26
CA LYS A 98 -0.08 11.70 -13.52
C LYS A 98 -1.30 11.47 -12.64
N GLU A 99 -1.60 10.21 -12.34
CA GLU A 99 -2.75 9.77 -11.56
C GLU A 99 -2.39 9.40 -10.11
N GLU A 100 -1.15 9.67 -9.69
CA GLU A 100 -0.78 9.44 -8.29
C GLU A 100 -1.60 10.35 -7.36
N GLU A 101 -2.20 9.75 -6.34
CA GLU A 101 -2.92 10.46 -5.30
C GLU A 101 -2.11 10.40 -3.99
N TRP A 102 -2.18 11.45 -3.18
CA TRP A 102 -1.52 11.44 -1.88
C TRP A 102 -2.26 12.26 -0.84
N MET A 103 -2.07 11.90 0.42
CA MET A 103 -2.67 12.59 1.56
C MET A 103 -1.71 12.61 2.75
N GLU A 104 -1.77 13.66 3.55
CA GLU A 104 -1.04 13.72 4.81
C GLU A 104 -1.75 12.89 5.87
N TYR A 105 -0.98 12.20 6.70
CA TYR A 105 -1.52 11.50 7.84
C TYR A 105 -0.65 11.66 9.08
N SER A 106 -1.30 11.57 10.24
CA SER A 106 -0.69 11.60 11.56
C SER A 106 -1.25 10.48 12.42
N SER A 107 -0.42 9.93 13.31
CA SER A 107 -0.90 9.03 14.35
C SER A 107 -1.69 9.81 15.40
N SER A 108 -2.76 9.20 15.90
CA SER A 108 -3.64 9.69 16.96
C SER A 108 -3.78 8.59 18.02
N LYS A 109 -3.92 8.98 19.28
CA LYS A 109 -4.13 8.03 20.38
C LYS A 109 -5.61 7.72 20.65
N ASN A 110 -6.51 8.54 20.13
CA ASN A 110 -7.92 8.54 20.56
C ASN A 110 -8.83 7.84 19.55
N PHE A 111 -8.88 8.36 18.31
CA PHE A 111 -9.74 7.85 17.26
C PHE A 111 -9.17 8.19 15.89
N SER A 112 -9.57 7.42 14.88
CA SER A 112 -9.27 7.70 13.48
C SER A 112 -10.30 8.69 12.91
N CYS A 113 -9.85 9.80 12.34
CA CYS A 113 -10.72 10.79 11.69
C CYS A 113 -10.01 11.54 10.56
N LEU A 114 -10.78 12.08 9.62
CA LEU A 114 -10.31 13.08 8.68
C LEU A 114 -10.60 14.47 9.26
N GLN A 115 -9.56 15.28 9.48
CA GLN A 115 -9.70 16.66 9.95
C GLN A 115 -8.97 17.60 9.00
N GLY A 116 -9.75 18.34 8.20
CA GLY A 116 -9.20 19.07 7.04
C GLY A 116 -8.67 18.07 6.01
N ASP A 117 -7.46 18.32 5.50
CA ASP A 117 -6.78 17.47 4.52
C ASP A 117 -5.81 16.46 5.17
N VAL A 118 -5.89 16.31 6.50
CA VAL A 118 -5.01 15.41 7.27
C VAL A 118 -5.80 14.26 7.86
N LEU A 119 -5.35 13.06 7.58
CA LEU A 119 -5.89 11.83 8.14
C LEU A 119 -5.24 11.51 9.48
N PHE A 120 -6.02 11.48 10.54
CA PHE A 120 -5.60 10.99 11.84
C PHE A 120 -5.92 9.51 11.92
N ILE A 121 -4.91 8.66 12.10
CA ILE A 121 -5.06 7.22 12.27
C ILE A 121 -4.82 6.87 13.72
N GLN A 122 -5.76 6.17 14.33
CA GLN A 122 -5.53 5.58 15.63
C GLN A 122 -4.41 4.55 15.51
N ASP A 123 -3.26 4.88 16.10
CA ASP A 123 -2.22 3.89 16.31
C ASP A 123 -2.68 3.02 17.47
N LEU A 124 -3.00 1.77 17.16
CA LEU A 124 -3.22 0.77 18.18
C LEU A 124 -1.83 0.47 18.75
N ASP A 125 -1.44 1.23 19.79
CA ASP A 125 -0.19 1.06 20.52
C ASP A 125 0.01 -0.44 20.75
N HIS A 126 1.01 -0.99 20.05
CA HIS A 126 1.61 -2.31 20.20
C HIS A 126 0.93 -3.24 21.20
N ILE A 127 -0.14 -3.91 20.79
CA ILE A 127 -0.35 -5.26 21.30
C ILE A 127 0.73 -6.07 20.60
N ASP A 128 1.69 -6.52 21.41
CA ASP A 128 2.75 -7.45 21.04
C ASP A 128 2.26 -8.49 20.03
N VAL A 129 3.17 -8.87 19.13
CA VAL A 129 3.07 -10.06 18.28
C VAL A 129 2.27 -9.87 16.97
N THR A 130 3.04 -9.50 15.93
CA THR A 130 3.05 -10.10 14.58
C THR A 130 1.74 -10.22 13.79
N GLU A 131 1.79 -9.68 12.56
CA GLU A 131 1.01 -10.13 11.39
C GLU A 131 -0.42 -9.59 11.20
N THR A 132 -0.97 -8.86 12.17
CA THR A 132 -2.32 -8.27 11.98
C THR A 132 -2.24 -6.83 11.48
N ILE A 133 -2.86 -6.54 10.34
CA ILE A 133 -3.00 -5.18 9.78
C ILE A 133 -3.83 -4.28 10.69
N ASN A 134 -3.45 -3.00 10.78
CA ASN A 134 -4.31 -2.00 11.38
C ASN A 134 -5.58 -1.84 10.51
N PRO A 135 -6.78 -2.18 11.04
CA PRO A 135 -8.01 -2.19 10.25
C PRO A 135 -8.39 -0.82 9.71
N HIS A 136 -7.98 0.27 10.37
CA HIS A 136 -8.19 1.63 9.87
C HIS A 136 -7.32 1.88 8.63
N LYS A 137 -6.03 1.52 8.67
CA LYS A 137 -5.15 1.65 7.50
C LYS A 137 -5.66 0.83 6.33
N TYR A 138 -6.15 -0.39 6.57
CA TYR A 138 -6.80 -1.19 5.53
C TYR A 138 -8.02 -0.49 4.93
N ALA A 139 -8.97 -0.06 5.77
CA ALA A 139 -10.19 0.59 5.31
C ALA A 139 -9.90 1.85 4.48
N PHE A 140 -8.95 2.67 4.91
CA PHE A 140 -8.51 3.84 4.15
C PHE A 140 -7.77 3.47 2.87
N SER A 141 -6.92 2.44 2.90
CA SER A 141 -6.21 1.97 1.70
C SER A 141 -7.17 1.43 0.65
N ASN A 142 -8.18 0.66 1.05
CA ASN A 142 -9.20 0.15 0.15
C ASN A 142 -10.04 1.31 -0.45
N ALA A 143 -10.39 2.31 0.36
CA ALA A 143 -11.08 3.50 -0.15
C ALA A 143 -10.23 4.28 -1.17
N LEU A 144 -8.93 4.51 -0.88
CA LEU A 144 -7.99 5.19 -1.78
C LEU A 144 -7.68 4.38 -3.05
N ALA A 145 -7.60 3.05 -2.93
CA ALA A 145 -7.42 2.15 -4.07
C ALA A 145 -8.58 2.30 -5.07
N GLN A 146 -9.82 2.41 -4.56
CA GLN A 146 -11.00 2.59 -5.39
C GLN A 146 -11.11 3.99 -6.02
N THR A 147 -10.51 5.02 -5.44
CA THR A 147 -10.48 6.35 -6.08
C THR A 147 -9.46 6.37 -7.20
N ALA A 148 -8.27 5.82 -6.96
CA ALA A 148 -7.19 5.76 -7.94
C ALA A 148 -7.59 5.00 -9.22
N THR A 149 -8.34 3.90 -9.13
CA THR A 149 -8.73 3.09 -10.30
C THR A 149 -9.96 3.61 -11.07
N LYS A 150 -10.82 4.42 -10.44
CA LYS A 150 -12.06 4.91 -11.08
C LYS A 150 -11.87 6.14 -11.99
N ASN A 151 -10.71 6.80 -11.92
CA ASN A 151 -10.47 8.00 -12.71
C ASN A 151 -10.31 7.73 -14.23
N ASP A 152 -10.19 6.45 -14.66
CA ASP A 152 -10.08 6.06 -16.07
C ASP A 152 -11.42 5.89 -16.80
N GLU A 153 -12.57 5.89 -16.12
CA GLU A 153 -13.89 5.68 -16.78
C GLU A 153 -14.47 6.95 -17.44
N THR A 154 -13.71 8.05 -17.57
CA THR A 154 -14.21 9.30 -18.16
C THR A 154 -13.42 9.80 -19.35
N HIS A 155 -13.30 9.04 -20.44
CA HIS A 155 -12.92 9.56 -21.77
C HIS A 155 -13.88 9.08 -22.87
#